data_AF-A0A1W2A793-F1
#
_entry.id   AF-A0A1W2A793-F1
#
_cell.length_a   1.000
_cell.length_b   1.000
_cell.length_c   1.000
_cell.angle_alpha   90.00
_cell.angle_beta   90.00
_cell.angle_gamma   90.00
#
_symmetry.space_group_name_H-M   'P 1'
#
loop_
_entity.id
_entity.type
_entity.pdbx_description
1 polymer ?
#
loop_
_entity_poly.entity_id
_entity_poly.type
_entity_poly.pdbx_seq_one_letter_code
_entity_poly.pdbx_strand_id
1 'polypeptide(L)'
;MTEHNLAFDTSAWPADLNVFPVNSVEISVLPGDHPLYLANREAIALNWEREAAANPALYDGRMLLHSKIVLSDGAIKAEAHVIPFSTYLWWRRQTGPEGACHLFGMAVPVSRDGAIIAIRMSDHTANPGMVYCAAGSLDEHDVTDGVCDIHGNMHREVLEETGLDLTSARADANLYATRWGRFVSIFRFYHFDLTADEMLERIAEHMKTDPEQEIAGGVAIRSPDPQAHPYSKTMAPILAMHFARHGSYTVACRLCQGRAVCRSDRVTAEIRLPRPYCIYDVFTNRKLAGNPLAVVFEAEGLDDSEMQAIAAEFNLSETVFVMAPTNPAHTARLRIFTPGRELPFAGHPTVGAAVALGERQHGDAQQIDQVSVLEENVGPVRCAVRLRPGEVSFAEFDLPKTSARVDLALDPEALADALGISPGVIGFENHVPSIWSAGVPFLLVPVHNLAAVGAIEFDPQLWERAAPFVQGGLVSAYVYCRGGMHHAAKFHARMFSPHMGIAEDPATGSAVAALSGAIRFFDDLPDGHYPLMIEQGVEMGRPSYIHLHIDTKDGDILRARIGGQAVRVASGMLEY
;
A
#
# COMPACT_ATOMS: atom_id res chain seq x y z
N MET A 1 28.59 -40.47 -1.16
CA MET A 1 28.15 -39.11 -0.78
C MET A 1 26.65 -39.19 -0.62
N THR A 2 26.18 -39.31 0.62
CA THR A 2 24.78 -39.61 0.98
C THR A 2 23.95 -38.33 1.08
N GLU A 3 22.90 -38.23 0.26
CA GLU A 3 21.89 -37.15 0.21
C GLU A 3 20.91 -37.19 1.40
N HIS A 4 21.39 -36.94 2.63
CA HIS A 4 20.51 -36.83 3.81
C HIS A 4 20.90 -35.65 4.69
N ASN A 5 20.88 -34.41 4.16
CA ASN A 5 21.11 -33.23 5.01
C ASN A 5 20.49 -31.91 4.52
N LEU A 6 19.24 -31.91 4.04
CA LEU A 6 18.51 -30.65 3.80
C LEU A 6 17.53 -30.36 4.95
N ALA A 7 18.04 -30.38 6.18
CA ALA A 7 17.30 -29.95 7.36
C ALA A 7 17.45 -28.42 7.52
N PHE A 8 16.59 -27.69 6.81
CA PHE A 8 16.40 -26.23 6.90
C PHE A 8 17.52 -25.39 6.25
N ASP A 9 17.39 -25.17 4.94
CA ASP A 9 18.22 -24.23 4.19
C ASP A 9 17.78 -22.79 4.49
N THR A 10 18.63 -22.04 5.20
CA THR A 10 18.37 -20.64 5.57
C THR A 10 18.86 -19.64 4.52
N SER A 11 19.45 -20.08 3.40
CA SER A 11 20.06 -19.17 2.41
C SER A 11 19.06 -18.23 1.75
N ALA A 12 17.82 -18.68 1.54
CA ALA A 12 16.73 -17.88 1.01
C ALA A 12 16.00 -17.05 2.09
N TRP A 13 16.34 -17.24 3.38
CA TRP A 13 15.64 -16.58 4.48
C TRP A 13 16.29 -15.25 4.84
N PRO A 14 15.49 -14.24 5.22
CA PRO A 14 16.01 -13.06 5.89
C PRO A 14 16.77 -13.38 7.19
N ALA A 15 17.50 -12.38 7.67
CA ALA A 15 18.19 -12.46 8.95
C ALA A 15 17.21 -12.78 10.10
N ASP A 16 17.73 -13.40 11.16
CA ASP A 16 16.94 -13.73 12.35
C ASP A 16 16.20 -12.48 12.88
N LEU A 17 14.93 -12.66 13.24
CA LEU A 17 14.00 -11.65 13.76
C LEU A 17 13.65 -10.52 12.78
N ASN A 18 14.01 -10.63 11.50
CA ASN A 18 13.44 -9.76 10.47
C ASN A 18 12.05 -10.25 10.07
N VAL A 19 11.15 -9.30 9.83
CA VAL A 19 9.80 -9.58 9.30
C VAL A 19 9.82 -9.44 7.79
N PHE A 20 9.13 -10.34 7.10
CA PHE A 20 8.93 -10.26 5.65
C PHE A 20 7.51 -10.74 5.28
N PRO A 21 6.92 -10.23 4.17
CA PRO A 21 5.64 -10.71 3.68
C PRO A 21 5.74 -12.12 3.11
N VAL A 22 4.66 -12.88 3.21
CA VAL A 22 4.53 -14.25 2.71
C VAL A 22 3.32 -14.34 1.80
N ASN A 23 3.54 -14.87 0.59
CA ASN A 23 2.52 -15.01 -0.44
C ASN A 23 1.61 -16.21 -0.19
N SER A 24 2.18 -17.33 0.28
CA SER A 24 1.45 -18.55 0.62
C SER A 24 2.21 -19.41 1.62
N VAL A 25 1.48 -20.23 2.37
CA VAL A 25 2.02 -21.21 3.31
C VAL A 25 1.35 -22.55 3.01
N GLU A 26 2.16 -23.57 2.70
CA GLU A 26 1.70 -24.94 2.44
C GLU A 26 2.40 -25.89 3.43
N ILE A 27 1.62 -26.59 4.26
CA ILE A 27 2.15 -27.51 5.28
C ILE A 27 1.58 -28.90 5.01
N SER A 28 2.42 -29.80 4.53
CA SER A 28 2.07 -31.21 4.29
C SER A 28 2.38 -32.05 5.53
N VAL A 29 1.41 -32.80 6.03
CA VAL A 29 1.55 -33.70 7.17
C VAL A 29 1.77 -35.12 6.66
N LEU A 30 3.00 -35.59 6.82
CA LEU A 30 3.43 -36.89 6.32
C LEU A 30 3.02 -38.02 7.28
N PRO A 31 2.66 -39.20 6.74
CA PRO A 31 2.37 -40.35 7.57
C PRO A 31 3.61 -40.84 8.30
N GLY A 32 3.40 -41.41 9.49
CA GLY A 32 4.47 -41.98 10.31
C GLY A 32 5.16 -40.97 11.23
N ASP A 33 5.99 -41.51 12.10
CA ASP A 33 6.66 -40.76 13.16
C ASP A 33 7.81 -39.90 12.64
N HIS A 34 7.99 -38.73 13.26
CA HIS A 34 9.09 -37.83 12.93
C HIS A 34 10.46 -38.53 13.07
N PRO A 35 11.41 -38.37 12.12
CA PRO A 35 12.72 -39.02 12.20
C PRO A 35 13.49 -38.73 13.49
N LEU A 36 13.44 -37.49 13.98
CA LEU A 36 14.01 -37.11 15.29
C LEU A 36 13.38 -37.88 16.46
N TYR A 37 12.07 -38.10 16.45
CA TYR A 37 11.39 -38.87 17.49
C TYR A 37 11.86 -40.33 17.45
N LEU A 38 11.90 -40.94 16.26
CA LEU A 38 12.38 -42.31 16.06
C LEU A 38 13.80 -42.51 16.57
N ALA A 39 14.70 -41.57 16.28
CA ALA A 39 16.10 -41.67 16.66
C ALA A 39 16.35 -41.48 18.18
N ASN A 40 15.42 -40.83 18.90
CA ASN A 40 15.65 -40.39 20.29
C ASN A 40 14.57 -40.83 21.28
N ARG A 41 13.74 -41.84 20.95
CA ARG A 41 12.57 -42.25 21.77
C ARG A 41 12.90 -42.45 23.24
N GLU A 42 13.98 -43.17 23.55
CA GLU A 42 14.37 -43.45 24.94
C GLU A 42 14.75 -42.15 25.67
N ALA A 43 15.60 -41.32 25.07
CA ALA A 43 16.03 -40.05 25.67
C ALA A 43 14.85 -39.10 25.91
N ILE A 44 13.87 -39.09 24.99
CA ILE A 44 12.65 -38.30 25.10
C ILE A 44 11.79 -38.80 26.25
N ALA A 45 11.57 -40.12 26.38
CA ALA A 45 10.80 -40.71 27.47
C ALA A 45 11.43 -40.42 28.85
N LEU A 46 12.75 -40.61 28.98
CA LEU A 46 13.49 -40.26 30.21
C LEU A 46 13.47 -38.76 30.54
N ASN A 47 13.40 -37.90 29.52
CA ASN A 47 13.21 -36.48 29.74
C ASN A 47 11.79 -36.19 30.22
N TRP A 48 10.78 -36.78 29.59
CA TRP A 48 9.38 -36.59 29.97
C TRP A 48 9.09 -36.98 31.41
N GLU A 49 9.63 -38.11 31.89
CA GLU A 49 9.50 -38.51 33.29
C GLU A 49 10.00 -37.43 34.27
N ARG A 50 11.11 -36.77 33.94
CA ARG A 50 11.68 -35.68 34.75
C ARG A 50 10.81 -34.42 34.68
N GLU A 51 10.30 -34.09 33.51
CA GLU A 51 9.45 -32.91 33.31
C GLU A 51 8.08 -33.05 33.97
N ALA A 52 7.41 -34.19 33.78
CA ALA A 52 6.12 -34.48 34.40
C ALA A 52 6.24 -34.56 35.94
N ALA A 53 7.38 -35.03 36.47
CA ALA A 53 7.64 -34.99 37.90
C ALA A 53 7.84 -33.55 38.43
N ALA A 54 8.46 -32.66 37.64
CA ALA A 54 8.70 -31.28 38.02
C ALA A 54 7.45 -30.39 37.88
N ASN A 55 6.62 -30.63 36.85
CA ASN A 55 5.35 -29.95 36.64
C ASN A 55 4.25 -31.00 36.29
N PRO A 56 3.50 -31.49 37.29
CA PRO A 56 2.44 -32.47 37.09
C PRO A 56 1.25 -31.98 36.24
N ALA A 57 1.15 -30.68 35.97
CA ALA A 57 0.13 -30.12 35.09
C ALA A 57 0.44 -30.30 33.60
N LEU A 58 1.67 -30.70 33.24
CA LEU A 58 2.04 -30.93 31.84
C LEU A 58 1.31 -32.15 31.27
N TYR A 59 0.72 -31.95 30.10
CA TYR A 59 0.04 -32.99 29.32
C TYR A 59 0.86 -33.35 28.07
N ASP A 60 1.09 -34.65 27.81
CA ASP A 60 1.84 -35.11 26.63
C ASP A 60 0.92 -35.19 25.39
N GLY A 61 0.39 -34.03 25.00
CA GLY A 61 -0.50 -33.89 23.85
C GLY A 61 0.17 -34.22 22.52
N ARG A 62 -0.62 -34.23 21.45
CA ARG A 62 -0.15 -34.43 20.07
C ARG A 62 0.04 -33.07 19.42
N MET A 63 1.14 -32.89 18.69
CA MET A 63 1.43 -31.65 17.95
C MET A 63 2.20 -31.93 16.67
N LEU A 64 2.28 -30.97 15.76
CA LEU A 64 3.11 -31.03 14.56
C LEU A 64 4.53 -30.54 14.83
N LEU A 65 5.51 -31.31 14.38
CA LEU A 65 6.90 -30.90 14.31
C LEU A 65 7.40 -31.06 12.88
N HIS A 66 8.13 -30.06 12.39
CA HIS A 66 8.49 -29.97 10.97
C HIS A 66 9.84 -30.66 10.73
N SER A 67 9.86 -31.61 9.80
CA SER A 67 11.10 -32.23 9.34
C SER A 67 11.80 -31.35 8.30
N LYS A 68 11.05 -30.46 7.63
CA LYS A 68 11.55 -29.58 6.58
C LYS A 68 10.69 -28.32 6.45
N ILE A 69 11.34 -27.18 6.21
CA ILE A 69 10.69 -25.91 5.83
C ILE A 69 11.59 -25.25 4.78
N VAL A 70 10.99 -24.78 3.69
CA VAL A 70 11.65 -24.11 2.57
C VAL A 70 10.93 -22.79 2.28
N LEU A 71 11.71 -21.73 2.05
CA LEU A 71 11.21 -20.46 1.52
C LEU A 71 11.71 -20.30 0.08
N SER A 72 10.79 -20.07 -0.86
CA SER A 72 11.10 -19.83 -2.27
C SER A 72 10.08 -18.87 -2.86
N ASP A 73 10.54 -17.79 -3.51
CA ASP A 73 9.68 -16.80 -4.17
C ASP A 73 8.55 -16.24 -3.28
N GLY A 74 8.86 -16.02 -1.99
CA GLY A 74 7.92 -15.54 -0.99
C GLY A 74 6.88 -16.56 -0.52
N ALA A 75 6.96 -17.83 -0.96
CA ALA A 75 6.11 -18.92 -0.50
C ALA A 75 6.85 -19.83 0.48
N ILE A 76 6.19 -20.25 1.56
CA ILE A 76 6.71 -21.18 2.55
C ILE A 76 6.09 -22.56 2.31
N LYS A 77 6.93 -23.58 2.10
CA LYS A 77 6.53 -24.98 2.00
C LYS A 77 7.16 -25.79 3.11
N ALA A 78 6.36 -26.55 3.84
CA ALA A 78 6.81 -27.32 4.97
C ALA A 78 6.28 -28.77 4.97
N GLU A 79 7.09 -29.68 5.51
CA GLU A 79 6.74 -31.07 5.75
C GLU A 79 6.79 -31.32 7.26
N ALA A 80 5.71 -31.86 7.81
CA ALA A 80 5.53 -32.07 9.24
C ALA A 80 5.08 -33.49 9.57
N HIS A 81 5.27 -33.87 10.83
CA HIS A 81 4.82 -35.13 11.39
C HIS A 81 4.15 -34.88 12.74
N VAL A 82 3.13 -35.68 13.06
CA VAL A 82 2.48 -35.63 14.37
C VAL A 82 3.37 -36.34 15.40
N ILE A 83 3.76 -35.63 16.46
CA ILE A 83 4.62 -36.08 17.55
C ILE A 83 3.94 -35.93 18.92
N PRO A 84 4.37 -36.69 19.95
CA PRO A 84 4.08 -36.34 21.34
C PRO A 84 4.81 -35.06 21.75
N PHE A 85 4.15 -34.16 22.51
CA PHE A 85 4.70 -32.90 23.02
C PHE A 85 6.05 -33.06 23.73
N SER A 86 6.25 -34.18 24.43
CA SER A 86 7.52 -34.57 25.06
C SER A 86 8.71 -34.55 24.10
N THR A 87 8.48 -34.88 22.81
CA THR A 87 9.49 -34.80 21.75
C THR A 87 9.94 -33.36 21.51
N TYR A 88 8.98 -32.43 21.36
CA TYR A 88 9.27 -31.02 21.17
C TYR A 88 9.95 -30.42 22.40
N LEU A 89 9.48 -30.77 23.60
CA LEU A 89 10.05 -30.30 24.86
C LEU A 89 11.51 -30.74 25.04
N TRP A 90 11.81 -31.99 24.69
CA TRP A 90 13.19 -32.51 24.68
C TRP A 90 14.04 -31.81 23.62
N TRP A 91 13.53 -31.68 22.39
CA TRP A 91 14.24 -31.07 21.25
C TRP A 91 14.61 -29.61 21.52
N ARG A 92 13.65 -28.78 21.95
CA ARG A 92 13.87 -27.33 22.14
C ARG A 92 14.89 -26.99 23.23
N ARG A 93 15.20 -27.95 24.12
CA ARG A 93 16.18 -27.80 25.21
C ARG A 93 17.58 -28.27 24.84
N GLN A 94 17.75 -28.89 23.67
CA GLN A 94 19.08 -29.26 23.19
C GLN A 94 19.89 -28.00 22.85
N THR A 95 21.19 -28.05 23.07
CA THR A 95 22.11 -26.97 22.67
C THR A 95 22.30 -27.03 21.16
N GLY A 96 21.78 -26.05 20.41
CA GLY A 96 21.83 -26.06 18.95
C GLY A 96 20.96 -27.16 18.35
N PRO A 97 19.64 -27.13 18.56
CA PRO A 97 18.76 -28.22 18.14
C PRO A 97 18.84 -28.41 16.62
N GLU A 98 19.08 -29.65 16.17
CA GLU A 98 19.12 -30.06 14.77
C GLU A 98 18.02 -31.08 14.47
N GLY A 99 17.84 -31.40 13.18
CA GLY A 99 16.96 -32.50 12.75
C GLY A 99 15.46 -32.23 12.81
N ALA A 100 15.01 -31.06 13.29
CA ALA A 100 13.62 -30.62 13.25
C ALA A 100 13.53 -29.08 13.21
N CYS A 101 12.36 -28.56 12.87
CA CYS A 101 11.99 -27.15 12.92
C CYS A 101 10.59 -26.99 13.54
N HIS A 102 10.31 -25.82 14.10
CA HIS A 102 9.00 -25.52 14.66
C HIS A 102 8.41 -24.30 13.96
N LEU A 103 7.33 -24.53 13.22
CA LEU A 103 6.53 -23.48 12.58
C LEU A 103 5.17 -23.45 13.28
N PHE A 104 4.70 -22.25 13.61
CA PHE A 104 3.40 -22.03 14.22
C PHE A 104 2.75 -20.73 13.72
N GLY A 105 1.43 -20.68 13.80
CA GLY A 105 0.62 -19.50 13.49
C GLY A 105 0.45 -18.59 14.69
N MET A 106 0.34 -17.29 14.45
CA MET A 106 -0.03 -16.29 15.45
C MET A 106 -0.97 -15.27 14.82
N ALA A 107 -2.22 -15.21 15.29
CA ALA A 107 -3.06 -14.07 14.99
C ALA A 107 -2.65 -12.89 15.88
N VAL A 108 -2.66 -11.68 15.31
CA VAL A 108 -2.33 -10.44 16.04
C VAL A 108 -3.59 -9.56 16.06
N PRO A 109 -4.44 -9.68 17.10
CA PRO A 109 -5.61 -8.83 17.26
C PRO A 109 -5.20 -7.37 17.51
N VAL A 110 -5.78 -6.45 16.75
CA VAL A 110 -5.56 -5.00 16.86
C VAL A 110 -6.89 -4.33 17.15
N SER A 111 -6.96 -3.56 18.23
CA SER A 111 -8.14 -2.78 18.58
C SER A 111 -8.31 -1.55 17.68
N ARG A 112 -9.52 -0.99 17.63
CA ARG A 112 -9.83 0.23 16.87
C ARG A 112 -8.97 1.43 17.28
N ASP A 113 -8.59 1.50 18.54
CA ASP A 113 -7.71 2.53 19.10
C ASP A 113 -6.22 2.15 19.04
N GLY A 114 -5.86 1.16 18.21
CA GLY A 114 -4.49 0.89 17.77
C GLY A 114 -3.64 0.05 18.71
N ALA A 115 -4.20 -0.56 19.76
CA ALA A 115 -3.47 -1.47 20.64
C ALA A 115 -3.40 -2.88 20.06
N ILE A 116 -2.28 -3.57 20.26
CA ILE A 116 -2.24 -5.03 20.09
C ILE A 116 -2.82 -5.67 21.35
N ILE A 117 -3.73 -6.62 21.18
CA ILE A 117 -4.28 -7.41 22.28
C ILE A 117 -3.54 -8.73 22.37
N ALA A 118 -2.82 -8.90 23.47
CA ALA A 118 -2.07 -10.09 23.82
C ALA A 118 -2.65 -10.75 25.08
N ILE A 119 -2.13 -11.92 25.43
CA ILE A 119 -2.43 -12.63 26.67
C ILE A 119 -1.18 -12.71 27.55
N ARG A 120 -1.38 -12.88 28.85
CA ARG A 120 -0.33 -13.26 29.81
C ARG A 120 -0.55 -14.71 30.21
N MET A 121 0.47 -15.54 30.10
CA MET A 121 0.38 -16.96 30.47
C MET A 121 0.28 -17.19 31.98
N SER A 122 -0.55 -18.15 32.39
CA SER A 122 -0.68 -18.60 33.78
C SER A 122 0.55 -19.37 34.29
N ASP A 123 0.72 -19.42 35.62
CA ASP A 123 1.92 -19.98 36.28
C ASP A 123 2.14 -21.50 36.04
N HIS A 124 1.07 -22.24 35.72
CA HIS A 124 1.13 -23.69 35.52
C HIS A 124 1.50 -24.10 34.08
N THR A 125 1.58 -23.14 33.16
CA THR A 125 1.86 -23.37 31.74
C THR A 125 3.35 -23.55 31.46
N ALA A 126 3.70 -23.88 30.23
CA ALA A 126 5.10 -24.05 29.81
C ALA A 126 5.91 -22.73 29.75
N ASN A 127 5.24 -21.56 29.71
CA ASN A 127 5.85 -20.24 29.54
C ASN A 127 5.29 -19.23 30.57
N PRO A 128 5.39 -19.50 31.88
CA PRO A 128 4.66 -18.75 32.90
C PRO A 128 5.00 -17.25 32.89
N GLY A 129 3.97 -16.41 32.97
CA GLY A 129 4.07 -14.95 33.07
C GLY A 129 4.45 -14.22 31.77
N MET A 130 4.83 -14.94 30.72
CA MET A 130 5.19 -14.38 29.41
C MET A 130 3.98 -13.73 28.74
N VAL A 131 4.22 -12.69 27.94
CA VAL A 131 3.19 -11.96 27.20
C VAL A 131 3.39 -12.14 25.70
N TYR A 132 2.36 -12.63 25.01
CA TYR A 132 2.31 -12.76 23.55
C TYR A 132 0.85 -12.88 23.07
N CYS A 133 0.60 -12.70 21.78
CA CYS A 133 -0.74 -12.91 21.24
C CYS A 133 -1.12 -14.39 21.33
N ALA A 134 -2.40 -14.68 21.62
CA ALA A 134 -2.93 -16.04 21.72
C ALA A 134 -2.50 -16.89 20.52
N ALA A 135 -1.79 -17.99 20.82
CA ALA A 135 -1.12 -18.81 19.82
C ALA A 135 -0.67 -20.16 20.41
N GLY A 136 -1.14 -21.24 19.79
CA GLY A 136 -0.72 -22.60 20.06
C GLY A 136 0.19 -23.19 19.00
N SER A 137 0.68 -24.40 19.26
CA SER A 137 1.34 -25.19 18.22
C SER A 137 0.31 -25.85 17.34
N LEU A 138 0.64 -26.02 16.06
CA LEU A 138 -0.20 -26.79 15.13
C LEU A 138 -0.36 -28.22 15.65
N ASP A 139 -1.56 -28.78 15.57
CA ASP A 139 -1.86 -30.14 16.02
C ASP A 139 -2.72 -30.92 15.01
N GLU A 140 -3.22 -32.09 15.41
CA GLU A 140 -4.00 -32.97 14.54
C GLU A 140 -5.39 -32.44 14.18
N HIS A 141 -5.97 -31.55 14.98
CA HIS A 141 -7.24 -30.89 14.68
C HIS A 141 -7.10 -29.89 13.53
N ASP A 142 -5.89 -29.39 13.30
CA ASP A 142 -5.59 -28.47 12.21
C ASP A 142 -5.36 -29.20 10.88
N VAL A 143 -5.47 -30.53 10.81
CA VAL A 143 -5.10 -31.34 9.64
C VAL A 143 -6.33 -31.93 8.96
N THR A 144 -6.50 -31.63 7.67
CA THR A 144 -7.49 -32.27 6.79
C THR A 144 -6.80 -32.82 5.55
N ASP A 145 -7.04 -34.09 5.23
CA ASP A 145 -6.46 -34.78 4.06
C ASP A 145 -4.93 -34.65 3.95
N GLY A 146 -4.23 -34.65 5.09
CA GLY A 146 -2.76 -34.55 5.15
C GLY A 146 -2.22 -33.14 4.90
N VAL A 147 -3.07 -32.11 4.92
CA VAL A 147 -2.68 -30.70 4.82
C VAL A 147 -3.11 -29.96 6.08
N CYS A 148 -2.23 -29.13 6.64
CA CYS A 148 -2.54 -28.34 7.82
C CYS A 148 -3.12 -26.96 7.45
N ASP A 149 -4.25 -26.61 8.07
CA ASP A 149 -4.90 -25.32 7.99
C ASP A 149 -4.39 -24.37 9.09
N ILE A 150 -3.35 -23.61 8.76
CA ILE A 150 -2.75 -22.63 9.67
C ILE A 150 -3.70 -21.47 10.00
N HIS A 151 -4.66 -21.15 9.13
CA HIS A 151 -5.61 -20.08 9.37
C HIS A 151 -6.70 -20.53 10.34
N GLY A 152 -7.18 -21.76 10.18
CA GLY A 152 -8.05 -22.44 11.14
C GLY A 152 -7.41 -22.51 12.52
N ASN A 153 -6.14 -22.89 12.61
CA ASN A 153 -5.37 -22.88 13.87
C ASN A 153 -5.38 -21.48 14.51
N MET A 154 -4.96 -20.43 13.79
CA MET A 154 -4.95 -19.06 14.33
C MET A 154 -6.31 -18.62 14.87
N HIS A 155 -7.40 -18.96 14.18
CA HIS A 155 -8.77 -18.64 14.61
C HIS A 155 -9.15 -19.40 15.87
N ARG A 156 -8.90 -20.72 15.89
CA ARG A 156 -9.21 -21.60 17.00
C ARG A 156 -8.48 -21.16 18.28
N GLU A 157 -7.18 -20.96 18.22
CA GLU A 157 -6.35 -20.57 19.37
C GLU A 157 -6.81 -19.25 19.99
N VAL A 158 -7.07 -18.22 19.16
CA VAL A 158 -7.60 -16.95 19.68
C VAL A 158 -8.99 -17.13 20.29
N LEU A 159 -9.87 -17.91 19.66
CA LEU A 159 -11.22 -18.11 20.16
C LEU A 159 -11.23 -18.88 21.48
N GLU A 160 -10.42 -19.94 21.59
CA GLU A 160 -10.31 -20.80 22.77
C GLU A 160 -9.70 -20.06 23.96
N GLU A 161 -8.61 -19.30 23.77
CA GLU A 161 -7.93 -18.62 24.88
C GLU A 161 -8.59 -17.27 25.26
N THR A 162 -9.21 -16.57 24.29
CA THR A 162 -9.62 -15.16 24.49
C THR A 162 -11.11 -14.91 24.30
N GLY A 163 -11.85 -15.84 23.69
CA GLY A 163 -13.24 -15.65 23.29
C GLY A 163 -13.45 -14.65 22.15
N LEU A 164 -12.37 -14.11 21.55
CA LEU A 164 -12.43 -13.21 20.42
C LEU A 164 -12.56 -14.01 19.11
N ASP A 165 -13.59 -13.71 18.33
CA ASP A 165 -13.80 -14.35 17.02
C ASP A 165 -13.15 -13.55 15.89
N LEU A 166 -12.10 -14.09 15.26
CA LEU A 166 -11.41 -13.40 14.17
C LEU A 166 -12.29 -13.19 12.93
N THR A 167 -13.40 -13.92 12.76
CA THR A 167 -14.34 -13.69 11.64
C THR A 167 -15.06 -12.35 11.75
N SER A 168 -15.11 -11.76 12.95
CA SER A 168 -15.66 -10.43 13.19
C SER A 168 -14.65 -9.29 12.94
N ALA A 169 -13.39 -9.61 12.61
CA ALA A 169 -12.32 -8.66 12.38
C ALA A 169 -11.95 -8.55 10.89
N ARG A 170 -11.45 -7.38 10.49
CA ARG A 170 -10.84 -7.19 9.17
C ARG A 170 -9.40 -7.69 9.20
N ALA A 171 -9.11 -8.77 8.50
CA ALA A 171 -7.75 -9.27 8.35
C ALA A 171 -6.92 -8.41 7.37
N ASP A 172 -5.63 -8.22 7.67
CA ASP A 172 -4.68 -7.62 6.72
C ASP A 172 -4.54 -8.47 5.46
N ALA A 173 -4.27 -7.87 4.29
CA ALA A 173 -4.20 -8.63 3.04
C ALA A 173 -3.08 -9.69 3.04
N ASN A 174 -1.93 -9.37 3.63
CA ASN A 174 -0.74 -10.20 3.60
C ASN A 174 -0.58 -11.05 4.88
N LEU A 175 0.00 -12.24 4.73
CA LEU A 175 0.68 -12.94 5.80
C LEU A 175 2.09 -12.38 5.96
N TYR A 176 2.63 -12.49 7.17
CA TYR A 176 4.02 -12.16 7.47
C TYR A 176 4.70 -13.34 8.14
N ALA A 177 6.02 -13.41 8.01
CA ALA A 177 6.82 -14.37 8.75
C ALA A 177 8.03 -13.70 9.39
N THR A 178 8.46 -14.30 10.50
CA THR A 178 9.77 -14.04 11.09
C THR A 178 10.37 -15.35 11.60
N ARG A 179 11.70 -15.41 11.64
CA ARG A 179 12.46 -16.62 11.99
C ARG A 179 13.49 -16.31 13.05
N TRP A 180 13.73 -17.23 13.98
CA TRP A 180 14.94 -17.22 14.80
C TRP A 180 15.45 -18.65 14.97
N GLY A 181 16.71 -18.89 14.60
CA GLY A 181 17.22 -20.26 14.47
C GLY A 181 16.29 -21.14 13.64
N ARG A 182 15.78 -22.23 14.22
CA ARG A 182 14.87 -23.20 13.59
C ARG A 182 13.39 -23.00 13.93
N PHE A 183 13.04 -21.83 14.45
CA PHE A 183 11.67 -21.46 14.76
C PHE A 183 11.18 -20.45 13.73
N VAL A 184 9.98 -20.68 13.21
CA VAL A 184 9.31 -19.82 12.23
C VAL A 184 7.95 -19.45 12.80
N SER A 185 7.68 -18.15 12.90
CA SER A 185 6.35 -17.66 13.24
C SER A 185 5.73 -17.08 11.99
N ILE A 186 4.55 -17.60 11.63
CA ILE A 186 3.67 -17.01 10.61
C ILE A 186 2.64 -16.19 11.36
N PHE A 187 2.41 -14.94 10.95
CA PHE A 187 1.43 -14.10 11.62
C PHE A 187 0.64 -13.20 10.68
N ARG A 188 -0.51 -12.72 11.16
CA ARG A 188 -1.41 -11.82 10.45
C ARG A 188 -2.08 -10.86 11.42
N PHE A 189 -2.25 -9.60 11.03
CA PHE A 189 -3.01 -8.63 11.81
C PHE A 189 -4.52 -8.77 11.55
N TYR A 190 -5.31 -8.69 12.63
CA TYR A 190 -6.77 -8.74 12.60
C TYR A 190 -7.33 -7.51 13.32
N HIS A 191 -7.94 -6.60 12.57
CA HIS A 191 -8.43 -5.32 13.08
C HIS A 191 -9.90 -5.41 13.50
N PHE A 192 -10.15 -5.23 14.79
CA PHE A 192 -11.49 -5.23 15.39
C PHE A 192 -12.07 -3.82 15.46
N ASP A 193 -13.40 -3.69 15.30
CA ASP A 193 -14.14 -2.44 15.57
C ASP A 193 -14.49 -2.28 17.07
N LEU A 194 -13.59 -2.74 17.94
CA LEU A 194 -13.70 -2.67 19.39
C LEU A 194 -12.50 -1.91 19.93
N THR A 195 -12.69 -1.13 20.97
CA THR A 195 -11.60 -0.53 21.75
C THR A 195 -10.86 -1.62 22.53
N ALA A 196 -9.61 -1.34 22.91
CA ALA A 196 -8.84 -2.28 23.71
C ALA A 196 -9.54 -2.66 25.02
N ASP A 197 -10.20 -1.71 25.68
CA ASP A 197 -10.92 -1.97 26.94
C ASP A 197 -12.10 -2.92 26.72
N GLU A 198 -12.90 -2.74 25.66
CA GLU A 198 -13.99 -3.66 25.30
C GLU A 198 -13.46 -5.07 24.97
N MET A 199 -12.32 -5.17 24.30
CA MET A 199 -11.69 -6.46 24.02
C MET A 199 -11.19 -7.13 25.31
N LEU A 200 -10.53 -6.39 26.20
CA LEU A 200 -10.06 -6.92 27.49
C LEU A 200 -11.23 -7.36 28.40
N GLU A 201 -12.35 -6.64 28.39
CA GLU A 201 -13.56 -7.04 29.12
C GLU A 201 -14.12 -8.37 28.60
N ARG A 202 -14.14 -8.58 27.28
CA ARG A 202 -14.56 -9.86 26.68
C ARG A 202 -13.66 -11.01 27.08
N ILE A 203 -12.34 -10.79 27.06
CA ILE A 203 -11.36 -11.78 27.51
C ILE A 203 -11.61 -12.14 28.98
N ALA A 204 -11.78 -11.12 29.83
CA ALA A 204 -12.04 -11.33 31.25
C ALA A 204 -13.37 -12.07 31.52
N GLU A 205 -14.39 -11.89 30.67
CA GLU A 205 -15.65 -12.63 30.77
C GLU A 205 -15.48 -14.10 30.33
N HIS A 206 -14.82 -14.34 29.20
CA HIS A 206 -14.53 -15.67 28.68
C HIS A 206 -13.75 -16.53 29.69
N MET A 207 -12.73 -15.95 30.32
CA MET A 207 -11.91 -16.59 31.34
C MET A 207 -12.70 -17.08 32.58
N LYS A 208 -13.89 -16.55 32.86
CA LYS A 208 -14.72 -17.03 33.99
C LYS A 208 -15.28 -18.43 33.74
N THR A 209 -15.42 -18.81 32.49
CA THR A 209 -16.01 -20.09 32.05
C THR A 209 -15.01 -21.02 31.39
N ASP A 210 -13.78 -20.56 31.14
CA ASP A 210 -12.69 -21.37 30.61
C ASP A 210 -12.23 -22.42 31.64
N PRO A 211 -12.38 -23.73 31.35
CA PRO A 211 -11.96 -24.78 32.24
C PRO A 211 -10.44 -24.99 32.30
N GLU A 212 -9.68 -24.54 31.29
CA GLU A 212 -8.24 -24.78 31.17
C GLU A 212 -7.42 -23.70 31.90
N GLN A 213 -7.93 -22.47 31.96
CA GLN A 213 -7.32 -21.32 32.65
C GLN A 213 -5.86 -21.05 32.24
N GLU A 214 -5.55 -21.28 30.97
CA GLU A 214 -4.18 -21.19 30.45
C GLU A 214 -3.61 -19.77 30.54
N ILE A 215 -4.48 -18.76 30.59
CA ILE A 215 -4.10 -17.35 30.66
C ILE A 215 -4.44 -16.71 32.01
N ALA A 216 -3.57 -15.83 32.47
CA ALA A 216 -3.74 -15.00 33.66
C ALA A 216 -4.51 -13.70 33.36
N GLY A 217 -4.68 -13.34 32.09
CA GLY A 217 -5.42 -12.16 31.65
C GLY A 217 -5.00 -11.61 30.29
N GLY A 218 -5.85 -10.77 29.71
CA GLY A 218 -5.53 -9.99 28.51
C GLY A 218 -4.61 -8.80 28.81
N VAL A 219 -3.82 -8.38 27.82
CA VAL A 219 -2.88 -7.26 27.89
C VAL A 219 -3.03 -6.40 26.64
N ALA A 220 -3.34 -5.11 26.81
CA ALA A 220 -3.32 -4.14 25.72
C ALA A 220 -1.93 -3.50 25.61
N ILE A 221 -1.25 -3.76 24.49
CA ILE A 221 0.09 -3.24 24.20
C ILE A 221 -0.06 -1.98 23.35
N ARG A 222 0.51 -0.87 23.81
CA ARG A 222 0.41 0.45 23.17
C ARG A 222 1.75 1.10 22.84
N SER A 223 2.85 0.36 23.01
CA SER A 223 4.18 0.84 22.68
C SER A 223 5.05 -0.29 22.14
N PRO A 224 6.07 0.03 21.31
CA PRO A 224 7.06 -0.94 20.86
C PRO A 224 8.14 -1.23 21.92
N ASP A 225 8.01 -0.73 23.15
CA ASP A 225 9.03 -0.91 24.19
C ASP A 225 9.16 -2.40 24.55
N PRO A 226 10.28 -3.07 24.18
CA PRO A 226 10.44 -4.50 24.40
C PRO A 226 10.58 -4.85 25.90
N GLN A 227 10.68 -3.87 26.78
CA GLN A 227 10.78 -4.04 28.24
C GLN A 227 9.46 -3.81 28.97
N ALA A 228 8.39 -3.37 28.28
CA ALA A 228 7.11 -3.10 28.92
C ALA A 228 6.50 -4.34 29.57
N HIS A 229 6.71 -5.51 28.95
CA HIS A 229 6.27 -6.81 29.43
C HIS A 229 7.34 -7.88 29.14
N PRO A 230 7.30 -9.03 29.84
CA PRO A 230 8.13 -10.18 29.52
C PRO A 230 7.67 -10.84 28.20
N TYR A 231 8.00 -10.22 27.08
CA TYR A 231 7.53 -10.65 25.77
C TYR A 231 8.20 -11.94 25.29
N SER A 232 7.45 -12.76 24.54
CA SER A 232 8.06 -13.84 23.76
C SER A 232 8.99 -13.26 22.68
N LYS A 233 9.92 -14.08 22.16
CA LYS A 233 10.88 -13.63 21.14
C LYS A 233 10.21 -13.14 19.85
N THR A 234 9.03 -13.68 19.51
CA THR A 234 8.29 -13.30 18.30
C THR A 234 7.61 -11.95 18.41
N MET A 235 7.27 -11.51 19.62
CA MET A 235 6.55 -10.25 19.79
C MET A 235 7.41 -9.06 19.39
N ALA A 236 8.70 -9.04 19.72
CA ALA A 236 9.57 -7.89 19.42
C ALA A 236 9.50 -7.42 17.95
N PRO A 237 9.68 -8.28 16.93
CA PRO A 237 9.52 -7.87 15.54
C PRO A 237 8.08 -7.49 15.16
N ILE A 238 7.06 -8.15 15.74
CA ILE A 238 5.63 -7.83 15.50
C ILE A 238 5.29 -6.44 16.04
N LEU A 239 5.73 -6.12 17.27
CA LEU A 239 5.53 -4.83 17.90
C LEU A 239 6.24 -3.73 17.10
N ALA A 240 7.49 -3.96 16.72
CA ALA A 240 8.24 -3.02 15.90
C ALA A 240 7.52 -2.73 14.58
N MET A 241 7.04 -3.77 13.90
CA MET A 241 6.27 -3.63 12.66
C MET A 241 4.97 -2.85 12.86
N HIS A 242 4.17 -3.21 13.85
CA HIS A 242 2.88 -2.57 14.11
C HIS A 242 3.04 -1.09 14.42
N PHE A 243 3.93 -0.75 15.36
CA PHE A 243 4.08 0.63 15.79
C PHE A 243 4.84 1.48 14.76
N ALA A 244 5.75 0.92 13.95
CA ALA A 244 6.37 1.67 12.86
C ALA A 244 5.36 2.13 11.79
N ARG A 245 4.28 1.38 11.54
CA ARG A 245 3.18 1.79 10.64
C ARG A 245 2.42 3.02 11.14
N HIS A 246 2.48 3.29 12.45
CA HIS A 246 1.71 4.35 13.10
C HIS A 246 2.58 5.50 13.63
N GLY A 247 3.90 5.49 13.39
CA GLY A 247 4.83 6.58 13.72
C GLY A 247 6.28 6.12 13.91
N SER A 248 7.24 7.06 13.83
CA SER A 248 8.64 6.81 14.16
C SER A 248 8.83 6.72 15.68
N TYR A 249 9.28 5.57 16.21
CA TYR A 249 9.60 5.43 17.63
C TYR A 249 11.09 5.18 17.85
N THR A 250 11.72 6.02 18.67
CA THR A 250 13.12 5.86 19.08
C THR A 250 13.21 4.98 20.33
N VAL A 251 13.91 3.84 20.24
CA VAL A 251 14.21 3.01 21.42
C VAL A 251 15.37 3.65 22.20
N ALA A 252 15.11 4.13 23.42
CA ALA A 252 16.14 4.66 24.30
C ALA A 252 16.90 3.52 25.01
N CYS A 253 18.17 3.32 24.65
CA CYS A 253 19.06 2.38 25.35
C CYS A 253 19.33 2.86 26.79
N ARG A 254 18.87 2.09 27.79
CA ARG A 254 19.05 2.38 29.24
C ARG A 254 20.35 1.85 29.84
N LEU A 255 21.38 1.51 29.03
CA LEU A 255 22.69 1.09 29.57
C LEU A 255 23.56 2.27 30.04
N CYS A 256 23.18 3.51 29.73
CA CYS A 256 23.86 4.69 30.20
C CYS A 256 22.96 5.49 31.15
N GLN A 257 22.92 5.07 32.42
CA GLN A 257 22.42 5.87 33.55
C GLN A 257 23.28 7.13 33.75
N GLY A 258 23.18 8.10 32.85
CA GLY A 258 23.72 9.45 33.05
C GLY A 258 25.25 9.55 33.22
N ARG A 259 26.05 8.68 32.59
CA ARG A 259 27.48 8.94 32.42
C ARG A 259 27.82 9.18 30.95
N ALA A 260 28.37 10.35 30.69
CA ALA A 260 29.00 10.67 29.42
C ALA A 260 30.11 9.65 29.14
N VAL A 261 30.29 9.32 27.85
CA VAL A 261 31.26 8.36 27.29
C VAL A 261 30.71 6.92 27.13
N CYS A 262 29.85 6.73 26.13
CA CYS A 262 29.87 5.51 25.33
C CYS A 262 30.07 5.93 23.86
N ARG A 263 31.30 5.73 23.36
CA ARG A 263 31.70 5.91 21.96
C ARG A 263 31.84 4.53 21.29
N SER A 264 30.73 3.82 21.19
CA SER A 264 30.59 2.71 20.23
C SER A 264 29.28 2.94 19.51
N ASP A 265 29.34 2.90 18.19
CA ASP A 265 28.34 3.45 17.30
C ASP A 265 26.92 3.00 17.64
N ARG A 266 26.03 4.00 17.69
CA ARG A 266 24.57 3.80 17.71
C ARG A 266 24.20 3.12 16.40
N VAL A 267 24.09 1.79 16.40
CA VAL A 267 23.36 1.10 15.34
C VAL A 267 21.88 1.20 15.68
N THR A 268 21.29 2.36 15.37
CA THR A 268 19.84 2.45 15.15
C THR A 268 19.57 1.76 13.82
N ALA A 269 19.21 0.47 13.84
CA ALA A 269 18.56 -0.12 12.69
C ALA A 269 17.15 0.44 12.65
N GLU A 270 16.92 1.50 11.88
CA GLU A 270 15.58 1.88 11.45
C GLU A 270 15.04 0.69 10.66
N ILE A 271 14.06 -0.04 11.23
CA ILE A 271 13.34 -1.07 10.50
C ILE A 271 12.42 -0.33 9.53
N ARG A 272 12.93 -0.08 8.31
CA ARG A 272 12.13 0.45 7.20
C ARG A 272 11.28 -0.68 6.67
N LEU A 273 9.97 -0.58 6.90
CA LEU A 273 9.04 -1.59 6.43
C LEU A 273 8.89 -1.45 4.91
N PRO A 274 8.86 -2.58 4.18
CA PRO A 274 8.61 -2.54 2.76
C PRO A 274 7.22 -1.96 2.49
N ARG A 275 7.12 -1.02 1.55
CA ARG A 275 5.85 -0.34 1.23
C ARG A 275 5.25 -0.85 -0.07
N PRO A 276 3.99 -1.33 -0.08
CA PRO A 276 3.36 -1.76 -1.31
C PRO A 276 3.16 -0.58 -2.24
N TYR A 277 3.42 -0.79 -3.53
CA TYR A 277 3.14 0.18 -4.58
C TYR A 277 2.52 -0.48 -5.81
N CYS A 278 1.82 0.32 -6.59
CA CYS A 278 1.33 -0.07 -7.91
C CYS A 278 1.71 1.00 -8.94
N ILE A 279 1.94 0.56 -10.18
CA ILE A 279 2.08 1.44 -11.34
C ILE A 279 0.81 1.34 -12.17
N TYR A 280 0.20 2.47 -12.47
CA TYR A 280 -0.97 2.59 -13.33
C TYR A 280 -0.64 3.38 -14.58
N ASP A 281 -1.27 3.01 -15.69
CA ASP A 281 -1.42 3.90 -16.83
C ASP A 281 -2.80 4.55 -16.76
N VAL A 282 -2.84 5.87 -16.63
CA VAL A 282 -4.07 6.66 -16.41
C VAL A 282 -4.54 7.33 -17.70
N PHE A 283 -5.85 7.56 -17.81
CA PHE A 283 -6.54 8.03 -19.00
C PHE A 283 -6.44 7.08 -20.19
N THR A 284 -6.41 5.78 -19.95
CA THR A 284 -6.35 4.77 -20.99
C THR A 284 -7.00 3.46 -20.56
N ASN A 285 -7.42 2.67 -21.55
CA ASN A 285 -7.84 1.28 -21.36
C ASN A 285 -6.77 0.26 -21.77
N ARG A 286 -5.57 0.72 -22.11
CA ARG A 286 -4.47 -0.11 -22.60
C ARG A 286 -3.22 0.10 -21.76
N LYS A 287 -2.60 -1.00 -21.34
CA LYS A 287 -1.26 -0.96 -20.74
C LYS A 287 -0.25 -0.40 -21.76
N LEU A 288 0.76 0.28 -21.24
CA LEU A 288 1.82 0.98 -21.95
C LEU A 288 1.33 2.15 -22.82
N ALA A 289 0.16 2.72 -22.49
CA ALA A 289 -0.39 3.95 -23.06
C ALA A 289 -0.79 4.89 -21.91
N GLY A 290 -1.52 5.98 -22.14
CA GLY A 290 -1.91 6.85 -21.03
C GLY A 290 -0.73 7.57 -20.35
N ASN A 291 -0.99 8.20 -19.20
CA ASN A 291 0.03 8.82 -18.36
C ASN A 291 0.41 7.89 -17.19
N PRO A 292 1.68 7.49 -17.05
CA PRO A 292 2.08 6.54 -16.02
C PRO A 292 2.12 7.20 -14.64
N LEU A 293 1.62 6.50 -13.64
CA LEU A 293 1.51 6.95 -12.25
C LEU A 293 2.00 5.87 -11.30
N ALA A 294 2.89 6.23 -10.38
CA ALA A 294 3.19 5.40 -9.21
C ALA A 294 2.24 5.75 -8.06
N VAL A 295 1.64 4.75 -7.43
CA VAL A 295 0.82 4.88 -6.22
C VAL A 295 1.48 4.06 -5.11
N VAL A 296 2.10 4.75 -4.15
CA VAL A 296 2.73 4.18 -2.96
C VAL A 296 1.72 4.20 -1.82
N PHE A 297 1.43 3.02 -1.28
CA PHE A 297 0.48 2.87 -0.18
C PHE A 297 1.17 2.84 1.16
N GLU A 298 0.37 3.04 2.22
CA GLU A 298 0.84 3.02 3.61
C GLU A 298 2.03 3.97 3.76
N ALA A 299 1.91 5.21 3.31
CA ALA A 299 3.01 6.17 3.28
C ALA A 299 3.25 6.87 4.62
N GLU A 300 2.62 6.42 5.71
CA GLU A 300 2.83 6.94 7.06
C GLU A 300 4.29 6.79 7.50
N GLY A 301 4.81 7.84 8.14
CA GLY A 301 6.18 7.89 8.63
C GLY A 301 7.22 8.30 7.60
N LEU A 302 6.85 8.50 6.33
CA LEU A 302 7.70 9.14 5.33
C LEU A 302 7.73 10.65 5.54
N ASP A 303 8.92 11.25 5.54
CA ASP A 303 9.07 12.70 5.48
C ASP A 303 9.06 13.23 4.04
N ASP A 304 8.99 14.56 3.89
CA ASP A 304 8.94 15.25 2.60
C ASP A 304 10.16 14.91 1.71
N SER A 305 11.34 14.77 2.31
CA SER A 305 12.57 14.50 1.59
C SER A 305 12.62 13.08 1.06
N GLU A 306 12.09 12.13 1.82
CA GLU A 306 11.98 10.73 1.41
C GLU A 306 10.92 10.54 0.33
N MET A 307 9.74 11.16 0.47
CA MET A 307 8.72 11.14 -0.58
C MET A 307 9.25 11.74 -1.88
N GLN A 308 9.98 12.85 -1.80
CA GLN A 308 10.60 13.48 -2.95
C GLN A 308 11.67 12.59 -3.60
N ALA A 309 12.50 11.91 -2.80
CA ALA A 309 13.53 10.99 -3.29
C ALA A 309 12.91 9.78 -3.99
N ILE A 310 11.85 9.18 -3.41
CA ILE A 310 11.12 8.06 -4.01
C ILE A 310 10.46 8.49 -5.32
N ALA A 311 9.83 9.67 -5.38
CA ALA A 311 9.23 10.18 -6.60
C ALA A 311 10.28 10.41 -7.71
N ALA A 312 11.48 10.89 -7.34
CA ALA A 312 12.61 11.02 -8.26
C ALA A 312 13.14 9.66 -8.74
N GLU A 313 13.18 8.64 -7.88
CA GLU A 313 13.60 7.28 -8.22
C GLU A 313 12.65 6.60 -9.20
N PHE A 314 11.33 6.74 -9.01
CA PHE A 314 10.35 6.26 -9.98
C PHE A 314 10.48 6.95 -11.34
N ASN A 315 10.87 8.24 -11.34
CA ASN A 315 11.08 9.06 -12.53
C ASN A 315 9.88 9.02 -13.50
N LEU A 316 8.67 8.93 -12.95
CA LEU A 316 7.41 9.11 -13.66
C LEU A 316 6.94 10.56 -13.53
N SER A 317 5.92 10.95 -14.29
CA SER A 317 5.35 12.31 -14.24
C SER A 317 5.01 12.72 -12.80
N GLU A 318 4.34 11.82 -12.07
CA GLU A 318 4.04 11.98 -10.66
C GLU A 318 4.04 10.64 -9.90
N THR A 319 4.24 10.73 -8.59
CA THR A 319 4.06 9.67 -7.60
C THR A 319 3.07 10.14 -6.53
N VAL A 320 2.08 9.30 -6.21
CA VAL A 320 1.10 9.53 -5.15
C VAL A 320 1.47 8.71 -3.92
N PHE A 321 1.52 9.37 -2.78
CA PHE A 321 1.68 8.74 -1.47
C PHE A 321 0.33 8.74 -0.76
N VAL A 322 -0.17 7.53 -0.48
CA VAL A 322 -1.47 7.30 0.16
C VAL A 322 -1.27 7.09 1.66
N MET A 323 -1.97 7.86 2.46
CA MET A 323 -1.95 7.80 3.92
C MET A 323 -3.38 7.73 4.48
N ALA A 324 -3.49 7.38 5.75
CA ALA A 324 -4.71 7.48 6.52
C ALA A 324 -5.27 8.91 6.45
N PRO A 325 -6.60 9.06 6.25
CA PRO A 325 -7.23 10.36 6.21
C PRO A 325 -7.19 11.02 7.58
N THR A 326 -7.16 12.35 7.59
CA THR A 326 -7.27 13.15 8.81
C THR A 326 -8.70 13.10 9.36
N ASN A 327 -9.69 13.15 8.47
CA ASN A 327 -11.10 12.96 8.79
C ASN A 327 -11.50 11.48 8.55
N PRO A 328 -11.94 10.74 9.57
CA PRO A 328 -12.38 9.34 9.42
C PRO A 328 -13.53 9.12 8.41
N ALA A 329 -14.27 10.16 8.04
CA ALA A 329 -15.31 10.08 7.00
C ALA A 329 -14.76 10.15 5.56
N HIS A 330 -13.48 10.48 5.38
CA HIS A 330 -12.80 10.49 4.08
C HIS A 330 -12.14 9.14 3.79
N THR A 331 -11.78 8.90 2.53
CA THR A 331 -11.22 7.62 2.08
C THR A 331 -9.72 7.53 2.36
N ALA A 332 -8.97 8.56 2.01
CA ALA A 332 -7.52 8.61 2.19
C ALA A 332 -7.03 10.05 2.13
N ARG A 333 -5.82 10.28 2.68
CA ARG A 333 -5.04 11.49 2.42
C ARG A 333 -3.96 11.19 1.38
N LEU A 334 -3.85 12.06 0.38
CA LEU A 334 -2.90 11.94 -0.71
C LEU A 334 -1.88 13.07 -0.66
N ARG A 335 -0.62 12.74 -0.96
CA ARG A 335 0.41 13.71 -1.33
C ARG A 335 0.95 13.36 -2.71
N ILE A 336 1.18 14.37 -3.54
CA ILE A 336 1.48 14.20 -4.96
C ILE A 336 2.82 14.86 -5.25
N PHE A 337 3.77 14.08 -5.72
CA PHE A 337 5.12 14.56 -6.02
C PHE A 337 5.46 14.32 -7.48
N THR A 338 5.95 15.35 -8.15
CA THR A 338 6.78 15.20 -9.35
C THR A 338 8.20 14.80 -8.95
N PRO A 339 9.08 14.43 -9.89
CA PRO A 339 10.51 14.20 -9.58
C PRO A 339 11.22 15.39 -8.93
N GLY A 340 10.71 16.62 -9.09
CA GLY A 340 11.35 17.84 -8.61
C GLY A 340 10.67 18.57 -7.45
N ARG A 341 9.36 18.35 -7.23
CA ARG A 341 8.58 19.06 -6.18
C ARG A 341 7.23 18.40 -5.88
N GLU A 342 6.68 18.71 -4.71
CA GLU A 342 5.29 18.44 -4.36
C GLU A 342 4.31 19.36 -5.12
N LEU A 343 3.17 18.82 -5.52
CA LEU A 343 2.04 19.54 -6.11
C LEU A 343 0.87 19.57 -5.12
N PRO A 344 0.10 20.68 -5.09
CA PRO A 344 -1.08 20.74 -4.22
C PRO A 344 -2.26 19.89 -4.73
N PHE A 345 -2.26 19.60 -6.03
CA PHE A 345 -3.31 18.87 -6.75
C PHE A 345 -2.80 18.49 -8.15
N ALA A 346 -3.22 17.33 -8.68
CA ALA A 346 -2.99 16.95 -10.08
C ALA A 346 -4.05 15.96 -10.58
N GLY A 347 -4.51 16.15 -11.82
CA GLY A 347 -5.68 15.40 -12.34
C GLY A 347 -5.47 13.90 -12.54
N HIS A 348 -4.44 13.48 -13.30
CA HIS A 348 -4.19 12.06 -13.53
C HIS A 348 -3.80 11.31 -12.23
N PRO A 349 -3.02 11.91 -11.31
CA PRO A 349 -2.73 11.30 -10.02
C PRO A 349 -3.99 11.05 -9.18
N THR A 350 -4.94 11.99 -9.14
CA THR A 350 -6.23 11.80 -8.44
C THR A 350 -7.04 10.65 -9.03
N VAL A 351 -7.17 10.57 -10.36
CA VAL A 351 -7.92 9.48 -11.03
C VAL A 351 -7.28 8.13 -10.77
N GLY A 352 -5.96 8.01 -10.96
CA GLY A 352 -5.24 6.76 -10.76
C GLY A 352 -5.24 6.31 -9.29
N ALA A 353 -5.07 7.23 -8.34
CA ALA A 353 -5.13 6.93 -6.91
C ALA A 353 -6.54 6.49 -6.47
N ALA A 354 -7.60 7.13 -6.98
CA ALA A 354 -8.97 6.76 -6.68
C ALA A 354 -9.31 5.34 -7.18
N VAL A 355 -8.88 5.00 -8.39
CA VAL A 355 -8.99 3.63 -8.92
C VAL A 355 -8.19 2.65 -8.06
N ALA A 356 -6.93 2.98 -7.74
CA ALA A 356 -6.04 2.12 -6.99
C ALA A 356 -6.56 1.80 -5.58
N LEU A 357 -7.13 2.80 -4.91
CA LEU A 357 -7.80 2.64 -3.61
C LEU A 357 -9.06 1.77 -3.72
N GLY A 358 -9.88 1.99 -4.75
CA GLY A 358 -11.06 1.17 -5.00
C GLY A 358 -10.73 -0.30 -5.22
N GLU A 359 -9.77 -0.58 -6.10
CA GLU A 359 -9.32 -1.96 -6.39
C GLU A 359 -8.73 -2.62 -5.14
N ARG A 360 -7.95 -1.88 -4.34
CA ARG A 360 -7.37 -2.41 -3.10
C ARG A 360 -8.42 -2.71 -2.03
N GLN A 361 -9.49 -1.92 -1.95
CA GLN A 361 -10.54 -2.10 -0.94
C GLN A 361 -11.47 -3.28 -1.27
N HIS A 362 -11.84 -3.45 -2.55
CA HIS A 362 -12.91 -4.37 -2.96
C HIS A 362 -12.42 -5.59 -3.77
N GLY A 363 -11.15 -5.58 -4.20
CA GLY A 363 -10.60 -6.59 -5.11
C GLY A 363 -11.20 -6.51 -6.53
N ASP A 364 -10.75 -7.42 -7.40
CA ASP A 364 -11.09 -7.38 -8.84
C ASP A 364 -12.49 -7.99 -9.16
N ALA A 365 -13.20 -8.54 -8.17
CA ALA A 365 -14.39 -9.37 -8.38
C ALA A 365 -15.75 -8.67 -8.15
N GLN A 366 -15.76 -7.43 -7.64
CA GLN A 366 -16.99 -6.76 -7.23
C GLN A 366 -17.40 -5.63 -8.18
N GLN A 367 -18.70 -5.53 -8.44
CA GLN A 367 -19.30 -4.36 -9.08
C GLN A 367 -19.49 -3.26 -8.04
N ILE A 368 -18.75 -2.17 -8.20
CA ILE A 368 -18.75 -1.04 -7.25
C ILE A 368 -19.05 0.26 -7.98
N ASP A 369 -20.03 1.02 -7.46
CA ASP A 369 -20.21 2.44 -7.72
C ASP A 369 -20.10 3.16 -6.39
N GLN A 370 -18.95 3.77 -6.13
CA GLN A 370 -18.68 4.44 -4.87
C GLN A 370 -18.26 5.89 -5.07
N VAL A 371 -18.54 6.72 -4.07
CA VAL A 371 -17.97 8.06 -3.98
C VAL A 371 -16.90 8.02 -2.90
N SER A 372 -15.66 8.24 -3.31
CA SER A 372 -14.50 8.42 -2.43
C SER A 372 -14.24 9.90 -2.20
N VAL A 373 -13.74 10.25 -1.03
CA VAL A 373 -13.27 11.61 -0.72
C VAL A 373 -11.78 11.53 -0.41
N LEU A 374 -10.98 12.19 -1.22
CA LEU A 374 -9.51 12.20 -1.12
C LEU A 374 -9.06 13.54 -0.52
N GLU A 375 -8.33 13.52 0.58
CA GLU A 375 -7.72 14.73 1.14
C GLU A 375 -6.45 15.05 0.38
N GLU A 376 -6.48 16.09 -0.44
CA GLU A 376 -5.31 16.65 -1.11
C GLU A 376 -4.96 18.01 -0.49
N ASN A 377 -3.79 18.57 -0.82
CA ASN A 377 -3.37 19.87 -0.29
C ASN A 377 -4.26 21.04 -0.81
N VAL A 378 -5.00 20.83 -1.90
CA VAL A 378 -6.04 21.75 -2.38
C VAL A 378 -7.35 21.66 -1.59
N GLY A 379 -7.51 20.63 -0.74
CA GLY A 379 -8.72 20.31 0.02
C GLY A 379 -9.31 18.94 -0.36
N PRO A 380 -10.49 18.60 0.21
CA PRO A 380 -11.16 17.33 -0.08
C PRO A 380 -11.69 17.28 -1.51
N VAL A 381 -11.28 16.27 -2.27
CA VAL A 381 -11.69 16.02 -3.66
C VAL A 381 -12.66 14.84 -3.71
N ARG A 382 -13.87 15.08 -4.21
CA ARG A 382 -14.90 14.05 -4.39
C ARG A 382 -14.68 13.32 -5.70
N CYS A 383 -14.48 12.01 -5.60
CA CYS A 383 -14.21 11.13 -6.73
C CYS A 383 -15.28 10.03 -6.83
N ALA A 384 -15.96 9.92 -7.96
CA ALA A 384 -16.77 8.75 -8.26
C ALA A 384 -15.87 7.67 -8.85
N VAL A 385 -15.88 6.47 -8.27
CA VAL A 385 -15.09 5.32 -8.70
C VAL A 385 -16.04 4.22 -9.14
N ARG A 386 -15.78 3.68 -10.34
CA ARG A 386 -16.54 2.61 -10.95
C ARG A 386 -15.64 1.43 -11.27
N LEU A 387 -15.91 0.31 -10.60
CA LEU A 387 -15.24 -0.97 -10.83
C LEU A 387 -16.28 -1.98 -11.33
N ARG A 388 -15.93 -2.72 -12.38
CA ARG A 388 -16.77 -3.75 -12.98
C ARG A 388 -15.90 -4.93 -13.40
N PRO A 389 -16.27 -6.17 -13.07
CA PRO A 389 -15.53 -7.34 -13.53
C PRO A 389 -15.44 -7.37 -15.07
N GLY A 390 -14.22 -7.48 -15.61
CA GLY A 390 -13.98 -7.55 -17.04
C GLY A 390 -14.01 -6.21 -17.80
N GLU A 391 -14.26 -5.09 -17.11
CA GLU A 391 -14.11 -3.74 -17.68
C GLU A 391 -12.91 -3.03 -17.07
N VAL A 392 -12.38 -2.02 -17.77
CA VAL A 392 -11.31 -1.18 -17.20
C VAL A 392 -11.90 -0.22 -16.18
N SER A 393 -11.31 -0.21 -14.98
CA SER A 393 -11.63 0.69 -13.88
C SER A 393 -11.67 2.15 -14.32
N PHE A 394 -12.65 2.89 -13.81
CA PHE A 394 -12.87 4.29 -14.15
C PHE A 394 -13.01 5.12 -12.88
N ALA A 395 -12.46 6.34 -12.91
CA ALA A 395 -12.77 7.34 -11.90
C ALA A 395 -12.97 8.72 -12.54
N GLU A 396 -13.81 9.53 -11.92
CA GLU A 396 -13.97 10.95 -12.23
C GLU A 396 -14.05 11.77 -10.94
N PHE A 397 -13.60 13.02 -10.99
CA PHE A 397 -13.62 13.91 -9.84
C PHE A 397 -14.19 15.29 -10.19
N ASP A 398 -14.71 15.97 -9.17
CA ASP A 398 -15.17 17.34 -9.27
C ASP A 398 -14.00 18.32 -9.27
N LEU A 399 -13.97 19.24 -10.23
CA LEU A 399 -12.97 20.31 -10.19
C LEU A 399 -13.13 21.10 -8.88
N PRO A 400 -12.07 21.22 -8.06
CA PRO A 400 -12.14 22.00 -6.82
C PRO A 400 -12.35 23.50 -7.08
N LYS A 401 -11.99 23.96 -8.29
CA LYS A 401 -12.17 25.33 -8.76
C LYS A 401 -12.55 25.33 -10.24
N THR A 402 -13.50 26.18 -10.61
CA THR A 402 -13.87 26.39 -12.02
C THR A 402 -12.78 27.18 -12.76
N SER A 403 -12.66 26.95 -14.06
CA SER A 403 -11.67 27.63 -14.88
C SER A 403 -12.00 29.12 -15.03
N ALA A 404 -10.99 29.96 -14.86
CA ALA A 404 -11.07 31.41 -15.06
C ALA A 404 -9.97 31.88 -16.01
N ARG A 405 -10.31 32.88 -16.83
CA ARG A 405 -9.39 33.52 -17.76
C ARG A 405 -8.44 34.45 -17.00
N VAL A 406 -7.19 34.51 -17.45
CA VAL A 406 -6.19 35.48 -17.01
C VAL A 406 -5.84 36.37 -18.20
N ASP A 407 -6.20 37.65 -18.11
CA ASP A 407 -5.97 38.59 -19.19
C ASP A 407 -4.55 39.16 -19.13
N LEU A 408 -3.71 38.70 -20.05
CA LEU A 408 -2.38 39.21 -20.32
C LEU A 408 -2.18 39.35 -21.82
N ALA A 409 -1.37 40.31 -22.23
CA ALA A 409 -0.97 40.47 -23.62
C ALA A 409 -0.08 39.28 -24.03
N LEU A 410 -0.40 38.68 -25.17
CA LEU A 410 0.35 37.58 -25.77
C LEU A 410 0.83 38.02 -27.15
N ASP A 411 1.99 37.52 -27.55
CA ASP A 411 2.54 37.73 -28.89
C ASP A 411 2.43 36.44 -29.70
N PRO A 412 1.45 36.33 -30.62
CA PRO A 412 1.27 35.13 -31.43
C PRO A 412 2.47 34.78 -32.30
N GLU A 413 3.28 35.76 -32.72
CA GLU A 413 4.48 35.48 -33.53
C GLU A 413 5.54 34.79 -32.66
N ALA A 414 5.82 35.34 -31.47
CA ALA A 414 6.76 34.72 -30.53
C ALA A 414 6.31 33.32 -30.07
N LEU A 415 5.00 33.11 -29.89
CA LEU A 415 4.44 31.78 -29.57
C LEU A 415 4.63 30.81 -30.75
N ALA A 416 4.40 31.24 -31.98
CA ALA A 416 4.57 30.42 -33.17
C ALA A 416 6.03 30.01 -33.37
N ASP A 417 6.96 30.95 -33.19
CA ASP A 417 8.41 30.70 -33.24
C ASP A 417 8.82 29.65 -32.19
N ALA A 418 8.32 29.76 -30.95
CA ALA A 418 8.60 28.80 -29.89
C ALA A 418 7.97 27.41 -30.12
N LEU A 419 6.93 27.33 -30.94
CA LEU A 419 6.27 26.07 -31.31
C LEU A 419 6.79 25.48 -32.64
N GLY A 420 7.71 26.17 -33.34
CA GLY A 420 8.22 25.74 -34.64
C GLY A 420 7.17 25.75 -35.76
N ILE A 421 6.12 26.57 -35.64
CA ILE A 421 5.02 26.65 -36.63
C ILE A 421 4.88 28.06 -37.21
N SER A 422 4.18 28.20 -38.34
CA SER A 422 3.88 29.53 -38.89
C SER A 422 2.82 30.25 -38.04
N PRO A 423 2.92 31.57 -37.80
CA PRO A 423 1.93 32.33 -37.03
C PRO A 423 0.50 32.21 -37.58
N GLY A 424 0.36 32.07 -38.90
CA GLY A 424 -0.94 31.89 -39.56
C GLY A 424 -1.61 30.54 -39.29
N VAL A 425 -0.97 29.62 -38.55
CA VAL A 425 -1.53 28.33 -38.13
C VAL A 425 -2.19 28.41 -36.74
N ILE A 426 -1.88 29.46 -35.97
CA ILE A 426 -2.45 29.68 -34.64
C ILE A 426 -3.89 30.21 -34.76
N GLY A 427 -4.80 29.59 -34.02
CA GLY A 427 -6.23 29.87 -34.00
C GLY A 427 -7.04 28.83 -34.75
N PHE A 428 -8.34 28.80 -34.47
CA PHE A 428 -9.38 28.22 -35.33
C PHE A 428 -10.73 28.76 -34.84
N GLU A 429 -11.69 28.94 -35.75
CA GLU A 429 -13.02 29.50 -35.39
C GLU A 429 -12.88 30.80 -34.57
N ASN A 430 -13.37 30.80 -33.33
CA ASN A 430 -13.24 31.93 -32.39
C ASN A 430 -12.06 31.75 -31.40
N HIS A 431 -11.41 30.59 -31.39
CA HIS A 431 -10.36 30.28 -30.45
C HIS A 431 -9.08 31.03 -30.81
N VAL A 432 -8.55 31.76 -29.84
CA VAL A 432 -7.27 32.46 -29.90
C VAL A 432 -6.40 32.13 -28.69
N PRO A 433 -5.07 32.35 -28.75
CA PRO A 433 -4.19 32.18 -27.61
C PRO A 433 -4.72 32.91 -26.38
N SER A 434 -4.83 32.20 -25.26
CA SER A 434 -5.34 32.76 -24.01
C SER A 434 -4.88 31.94 -22.80
N ILE A 435 -4.78 32.58 -21.64
CA ILE A 435 -4.38 31.92 -20.40
C ILE A 435 -5.60 31.62 -19.57
N TRP A 436 -5.68 30.39 -19.09
CA TRP A 436 -6.78 29.90 -18.26
C TRP A 436 -6.24 29.14 -17.06
N SER A 437 -6.97 29.18 -15.94
CA SER A 437 -6.59 28.49 -14.72
C SER A 437 -7.81 27.99 -13.96
N ALA A 438 -7.81 26.69 -13.68
CA ALA A 438 -8.68 26.05 -12.68
C ALA A 438 -7.91 25.72 -11.39
N GLY A 439 -6.82 26.45 -11.12
CA GLY A 439 -5.86 26.17 -10.04
C GLY A 439 -4.42 26.29 -10.53
N VAL A 440 -4.11 25.67 -11.67
CA VAL A 440 -2.80 25.78 -12.36
C VAL A 440 -3.00 26.53 -13.67
N PRO A 441 -2.21 27.59 -13.95
CA PRO A 441 -2.35 28.37 -15.17
C PRO A 441 -1.68 27.70 -16.38
N PHE A 442 -2.38 27.63 -17.50
CA PHE A 442 -1.88 27.15 -18.78
C PHE A 442 -2.10 28.20 -19.87
N LEU A 443 -1.13 28.35 -20.77
CA LEU A 443 -1.30 29.13 -21.99
C LEU A 443 -1.84 28.20 -23.07
N LEU A 444 -3.12 28.35 -23.38
CA LEU A 444 -3.83 27.52 -24.33
C LEU A 444 -3.62 28.09 -25.73
N VAL A 445 -2.97 27.32 -26.61
CA VAL A 445 -2.66 27.71 -27.99
C VAL A 445 -3.53 26.89 -28.95
N PRO A 446 -4.64 27.44 -29.46
CA PRO A 446 -5.40 26.78 -30.50
C PRO A 446 -4.58 26.77 -31.80
N VAL A 447 -4.64 25.68 -32.57
CA VAL A 447 -4.06 25.57 -33.92
C VAL A 447 -5.04 24.92 -34.88
N HIS A 448 -4.87 25.16 -36.17
CA HIS A 448 -5.86 24.82 -37.20
C HIS A 448 -6.37 23.36 -37.19
N ASN A 449 -5.50 22.36 -37.02
CA ASN A 449 -5.85 20.95 -37.21
C ASN A 449 -4.78 19.98 -36.67
N LEU A 450 -5.03 18.68 -36.79
CA LEU A 450 -4.14 17.60 -36.35
C LEU A 450 -2.75 17.66 -37.00
N ALA A 451 -2.67 18.03 -38.29
CA ALA A 451 -1.38 18.14 -38.97
C ALA A 451 -0.53 19.28 -38.38
N ALA A 452 -1.17 20.37 -37.96
CA ALA A 452 -0.49 21.45 -37.25
C ALA A 452 0.01 21.03 -35.86
N VAL A 453 -0.80 20.33 -35.07
CA VAL A 453 -0.37 19.84 -33.74
C VAL A 453 0.78 18.83 -33.86
N GLY A 454 0.69 17.91 -34.82
CA GLY A 454 1.72 16.90 -35.07
C GLY A 454 3.04 17.46 -35.61
N ALA A 455 3.02 18.65 -36.22
CA ALA A 455 4.21 19.31 -36.77
C ALA A 455 4.98 20.19 -35.77
N ILE A 456 4.49 20.33 -34.53
CA ILE A 456 5.12 21.19 -33.51
C ILE A 456 6.50 20.65 -33.14
N GLU A 457 7.49 21.53 -33.24
CA GLU A 457 8.86 21.37 -32.74
C GLU A 457 9.09 22.41 -31.63
N PHE A 458 8.87 21.99 -30.39
CA PHE A 458 8.87 22.90 -29.23
C PHE A 458 10.29 23.34 -28.84
N ASP A 459 10.55 24.66 -28.84
CA ASP A 459 11.78 25.26 -28.33
C ASP A 459 11.56 25.85 -26.92
N PRO A 460 12.15 25.24 -25.87
CA PRO A 460 11.96 25.69 -24.50
C PRO A 460 12.55 27.07 -24.20
N GLN A 461 13.63 27.47 -24.89
CA GLN A 461 14.29 28.76 -24.66
C GLN A 461 13.51 29.91 -25.31
N LEU A 462 12.93 29.68 -26.48
CA LEU A 462 12.02 30.64 -27.10
C LEU A 462 10.73 30.74 -26.29
N TRP A 463 10.20 29.61 -25.78
CA TRP A 463 9.03 29.62 -24.92
C TRP A 463 9.24 30.43 -23.64
N GLU A 464 10.39 30.29 -22.98
CA GLU A 464 10.75 31.06 -21.78
C GLU A 464 10.76 32.58 -22.02
N ARG A 465 11.06 33.02 -23.25
CA ARG A 465 11.03 34.43 -23.65
C ARG A 465 9.63 34.91 -24.04
N ALA A 466 8.81 34.03 -24.60
CA ALA A 466 7.49 34.37 -25.14
C ALA A 466 6.37 34.28 -24.10
N ALA A 467 6.42 33.26 -23.22
CA ALA A 467 5.35 32.96 -22.28
C ALA A 467 5.45 33.82 -21.00
N PRO A 468 4.32 34.33 -20.48
CA PRO A 468 4.33 35.14 -19.27
C PRO A 468 4.46 34.31 -17.99
N PHE A 469 4.83 34.99 -16.90
CA PHE A 469 4.77 34.43 -15.55
C PHE A 469 3.39 34.70 -14.93
N VAL A 470 2.74 33.65 -14.42
CA VAL A 470 1.46 33.71 -13.73
C VAL A 470 1.56 32.94 -12.43
N GLN A 471 1.09 33.53 -11.32
CA GLN A 471 1.15 32.92 -9.98
C GLN A 471 2.58 32.49 -9.56
N GLY A 472 3.59 33.25 -9.98
CA GLY A 472 4.99 33.01 -9.61
C GLY A 472 5.73 31.95 -10.44
N GLY A 473 5.12 31.42 -11.51
CA GLY A 473 5.75 30.46 -12.42
C GLY A 473 5.52 30.78 -13.90
N LEU A 474 6.39 30.28 -14.76
CA LEU A 474 6.22 30.33 -16.21
C LEU A 474 5.02 29.46 -16.62
N VAL A 475 4.11 29.98 -17.45
CA VAL A 475 2.96 29.19 -17.89
C VAL A 475 3.37 28.08 -18.87
N SER A 476 2.81 26.88 -18.66
CA SER A 476 3.05 25.74 -19.55
C SER A 476 2.25 25.89 -20.85
N ALA A 477 2.79 25.37 -21.95
CA ALA A 477 2.13 25.37 -23.25
C ALA A 477 1.10 24.24 -23.31
N TYR A 478 -0.14 24.55 -23.66
CA TYR A 478 -1.14 23.54 -23.98
C TYR A 478 -1.71 23.81 -25.38
N VAL A 479 -1.19 23.09 -26.36
CA VAL A 479 -1.52 23.32 -27.78
C VAL A 479 -2.63 22.35 -28.17
N TYR A 480 -3.68 22.84 -28.83
CA TYR A 480 -4.86 22.02 -29.12
C TYR A 480 -5.54 22.38 -30.45
N CYS A 481 -6.25 21.42 -31.03
CA CYS A 481 -7.11 21.63 -32.21
C CYS A 481 -8.44 20.88 -32.07
N ARG A 482 -9.41 21.16 -32.94
CA ARG A 482 -10.68 20.42 -33.03
C ARG A 482 -10.49 18.99 -33.58
N GLY A 483 -11.34 18.08 -33.10
CA GLY A 483 -11.33 16.68 -33.50
C GLY A 483 -10.20 15.88 -32.85
N GLY A 484 -9.94 14.70 -33.36
CA GLY A 484 -8.87 13.81 -32.89
C GLY A 484 -8.65 12.65 -33.83
N MET A 485 -7.54 11.92 -33.62
CA MET A 485 -7.29 10.65 -34.28
C MET A 485 -8.27 9.58 -33.79
N HIS A 486 -8.67 9.66 -32.52
CA HIS A 486 -9.79 8.90 -31.99
C HIS A 486 -11.12 9.53 -32.41
N HIS A 487 -12.01 8.74 -33.01
CA HIS A 487 -13.27 9.23 -33.58
C HIS A 487 -14.21 9.93 -32.58
N ALA A 488 -14.11 9.61 -31.28
CA ALA A 488 -14.92 10.25 -30.25
C ALA A 488 -14.29 11.53 -29.67
N ALA A 489 -13.00 11.79 -29.95
CA ALA A 489 -12.31 12.96 -29.44
C ALA A 489 -12.85 14.24 -30.08
N LYS A 490 -13.11 15.24 -29.23
CA LYS A 490 -13.57 16.57 -29.64
C LYS A 490 -12.42 17.55 -29.78
N PHE A 491 -11.33 17.29 -29.07
CA PHE A 491 -10.10 18.04 -29.18
C PHE A 491 -8.90 17.10 -29.05
N HIS A 492 -7.83 17.47 -29.73
CA HIS A 492 -6.53 16.79 -29.73
C HIS A 492 -5.48 17.79 -29.25
N ALA A 493 -4.64 17.37 -28.31
CA ALA A 493 -3.75 18.27 -27.61
C ALA A 493 -2.34 17.70 -27.37
N ARG A 494 -1.39 18.61 -27.11
CA ARG A 494 -0.03 18.35 -26.60
C ARG A 494 0.28 19.34 -25.47
N MET A 495 1.03 18.92 -24.47
CA MET A 495 1.40 19.75 -23.32
C MET A 495 2.91 19.77 -23.12
N PHE A 496 3.50 20.96 -23.07
CA PHE A 496 4.94 21.15 -22.87
C PHE A 496 5.20 21.95 -21.59
N SER A 497 6.09 21.43 -20.74
CA SER A 497 6.43 22.07 -19.45
C SER A 497 7.88 21.78 -19.03
N PRO A 498 8.89 22.20 -19.83
CA PRO A 498 10.29 21.87 -19.57
C PRO A 498 10.79 22.36 -18.20
N HIS A 499 10.26 23.49 -17.70
CA HIS A 499 10.60 24.05 -16.39
C HIS A 499 10.12 23.19 -15.21
N MET A 500 9.25 22.21 -15.47
CA MET A 500 8.80 21.19 -14.52
C MET A 500 9.64 19.91 -14.55
N GLY A 501 10.69 19.86 -15.38
CA GLY A 501 11.44 18.63 -15.66
C GLY A 501 10.74 17.70 -16.66
N ILE A 502 9.65 18.14 -17.29
CA ILE A 502 8.84 17.34 -18.22
C ILE A 502 8.94 17.98 -19.61
N ALA A 503 9.58 17.30 -20.56
CA ALA A 503 9.67 17.81 -21.92
C ALA A 503 8.28 17.91 -22.58
N GLU A 504 7.51 16.83 -22.53
CA GLU A 504 6.12 16.76 -22.97
C GLU A 504 5.36 15.77 -22.05
N ASP A 505 4.13 16.11 -21.68
CA ASP A 505 3.30 15.29 -20.77
C ASP A 505 2.25 14.48 -21.57
N PRO A 506 2.10 13.16 -21.33
CA PRO A 506 1.15 12.33 -22.09
C PRO A 506 -0.33 12.68 -21.89
N ALA A 507 -0.70 13.12 -20.68
CA ALA A 507 -2.10 13.45 -20.36
C ALA A 507 -2.21 14.41 -19.18
N THR A 508 -2.61 15.65 -19.46
CA THR A 508 -2.58 16.72 -18.46
C THR A 508 -3.99 17.11 -18.01
N GLY A 509 -4.52 16.42 -17.00
CA GLY A 509 -5.86 16.70 -16.47
C GLY A 509 -6.04 18.15 -15.97
N SER A 510 -5.01 18.76 -15.37
CA SER A 510 -5.06 20.17 -14.93
C SER A 510 -5.14 21.15 -16.11
N ALA A 511 -4.57 20.82 -17.27
CA ALA A 511 -4.70 21.64 -18.47
C ALA A 511 -6.09 21.48 -19.11
N VAL A 512 -6.67 20.27 -19.09
CA VAL A 512 -8.06 20.04 -19.48
C VAL A 512 -9.04 20.80 -18.57
N ALA A 513 -8.73 20.91 -17.27
CA ALA A 513 -9.48 21.74 -16.35
C ALA A 513 -9.45 23.22 -16.74
N ALA A 514 -8.28 23.74 -17.15
CA ALA A 514 -8.17 25.09 -17.67
C ALA A 514 -8.92 25.25 -19.02
N LEU A 515 -8.76 24.28 -19.93
CA LEU A 515 -9.41 24.23 -21.24
C LEU A 515 -10.93 24.30 -21.16
N SER A 516 -11.56 23.76 -20.10
CA SER A 516 -13.01 23.83 -19.94
C SER A 516 -13.55 25.27 -19.99
N GLY A 517 -12.79 26.23 -19.44
CA GLY A 517 -13.12 27.65 -19.48
C GLY A 517 -13.00 28.24 -20.88
N ALA A 518 -11.93 27.91 -21.60
CA ALA A 518 -11.74 28.34 -22.98
C ALA A 518 -12.81 27.78 -23.91
N ILE A 519 -13.15 26.49 -23.79
CA ILE A 519 -14.26 25.88 -24.54
C ILE A 519 -15.55 26.62 -24.23
N ARG A 520 -15.92 26.79 -22.95
CA ARG A 520 -17.12 27.53 -22.59
C ARG A 520 -17.14 28.92 -23.21
N PHE A 521 -16.03 29.65 -23.16
CA PHE A 521 -15.94 31.03 -23.61
C PHE A 521 -15.99 31.18 -25.13
N PHE A 522 -15.21 30.39 -25.87
CA PHE A 522 -15.09 30.52 -27.33
C PHE A 522 -16.20 29.79 -28.10
N ASP A 523 -16.73 28.69 -27.55
CA ASP A 523 -17.86 27.95 -28.15
C ASP A 523 -19.22 28.51 -27.75
N ASP A 524 -19.24 29.48 -26.83
CA ASP A 524 -20.43 30.08 -26.23
C ASP A 524 -21.48 29.02 -25.84
N LEU A 525 -21.06 28.03 -25.04
CA LEU A 525 -21.90 26.89 -24.69
C LEU A 525 -23.20 27.37 -23.99
N PRO A 526 -24.39 27.06 -24.54
CA PRO A 526 -25.67 27.30 -23.88
C PRO A 526 -25.78 26.53 -22.58
N ASP A 527 -26.81 26.80 -21.78
CA ASP A 527 -27.12 26.02 -20.57
C ASP A 527 -27.32 24.53 -20.90
N GLY A 528 -26.63 23.65 -20.18
CA GLY A 528 -26.71 22.21 -20.43
C GLY A 528 -25.55 21.40 -19.87
N HIS A 529 -25.50 20.13 -20.30
CA HIS A 529 -24.46 19.17 -19.95
C HIS A 529 -23.67 18.76 -21.19
N TYR A 530 -22.35 18.95 -21.16
CA TYR A 530 -21.46 18.72 -22.29
C TYR A 530 -20.38 17.69 -21.95
N PRO A 531 -20.57 16.41 -22.34
CA PRO A 531 -19.53 15.40 -22.26
C PRO A 531 -18.59 15.52 -23.46
N LEU A 532 -17.31 15.74 -23.20
CA LEU A 532 -16.25 15.92 -24.18
C LEU A 532 -15.12 14.93 -23.90
N MET A 533 -14.54 14.36 -24.95
CA MET A 533 -13.32 13.57 -24.86
C MET A 533 -12.17 14.40 -25.43
N ILE A 534 -11.13 14.57 -24.64
CA ILE A 534 -9.88 15.22 -25.04
C ILE A 534 -8.84 14.12 -25.23
N GLU A 535 -8.21 14.11 -26.41
CA GLU A 535 -7.13 13.21 -26.77
C GLU A 535 -5.78 13.91 -26.59
N GLN A 536 -4.81 13.24 -25.98
CA GLN A 536 -3.45 13.76 -25.76
C GLN A 536 -2.41 12.64 -25.84
N GLY A 537 -1.15 12.99 -26.10
CA GLY A 537 0.00 12.08 -25.98
C GLY A 537 0.18 11.12 -27.16
N VAL A 538 -0.57 11.32 -28.25
CA VAL A 538 -0.54 10.47 -29.45
C VAL A 538 0.83 10.53 -30.12
N GLU A 539 1.40 11.72 -30.26
CA GLU A 539 2.72 11.98 -30.86
C GLU A 539 3.85 11.32 -30.07
N MET A 540 3.67 11.15 -28.76
CA MET A 540 4.62 10.46 -27.88
C MET A 540 4.43 8.93 -27.87
N GLY A 541 3.48 8.40 -28.63
CA GLY A 541 3.10 6.98 -28.59
C GLY A 541 2.37 6.57 -27.31
N ARG A 542 1.88 7.54 -26.53
CA ARG A 542 1.14 7.34 -25.28
C ARG A 542 -0.27 7.94 -25.37
N PRO A 543 -1.13 7.42 -26.28
CA PRO A 543 -2.47 7.95 -26.47
C PRO A 543 -3.27 7.88 -25.17
N SER A 544 -3.90 9.01 -24.84
CA SER A 544 -4.62 9.24 -23.59
C SER A 544 -5.96 9.90 -23.88
N TYR A 545 -7.01 9.47 -23.18
CA TYR A 545 -8.40 9.89 -23.37
C TYR A 545 -8.96 10.45 -22.07
N ILE A 546 -8.98 11.78 -21.97
CA ILE A 546 -9.45 12.51 -20.80
C ILE A 546 -10.92 12.85 -21.01
N HIS A 547 -11.79 12.41 -20.11
CA HIS A 547 -13.21 12.74 -20.13
C HIS A 547 -13.41 14.06 -19.39
N LEU A 548 -13.90 15.07 -20.09
CA LEU A 548 -14.28 16.36 -19.53
C LEU A 548 -15.80 16.50 -19.60
N HIS A 549 -16.43 16.72 -18.46
CA HIS A 549 -17.83 17.10 -18.39
C HIS A 549 -17.95 18.55 -17.97
N ILE A 550 -18.72 19.35 -18.70
CA ILE A 550 -19.00 20.75 -18.37
C ILE A 550 -20.51 20.88 -18.17
N ASP A 551 -20.91 21.31 -16.97
CA ASP A 551 -22.27 21.72 -16.64
C ASP A 551 -22.31 23.25 -16.68
N THR A 552 -23.10 23.83 -17.58
CA THR A 552 -23.23 25.29 -17.74
C THR A 552 -24.59 25.76 -17.29
N LYS A 553 -24.63 26.96 -16.71
CA LYS A 553 -25.86 27.63 -16.30
C LYS A 553 -25.66 29.13 -16.26
N ASP A 554 -26.67 29.88 -16.72
CA ASP A 554 -26.67 31.35 -16.69
C ASP A 554 -25.44 31.97 -17.38
N GLY A 555 -24.92 31.29 -18.40
CA GLY A 555 -23.74 31.74 -19.16
C GLY A 555 -22.37 31.39 -18.54
N ASP A 556 -22.34 30.70 -17.40
CA ASP A 556 -21.10 30.32 -16.70
C ASP A 556 -20.98 28.80 -16.49
N ILE A 557 -19.78 28.35 -16.10
CA ILE A 557 -19.57 26.95 -15.67
C ILE A 557 -20.10 26.79 -14.24
N LEU A 558 -21.18 26.02 -14.09
CA LEU A 558 -21.72 25.63 -12.79
C LEU A 558 -20.84 24.57 -12.12
N ARG A 559 -20.41 23.57 -12.90
CA ARG A 559 -19.56 22.47 -12.44
C ARG A 559 -18.79 21.90 -13.62
N ALA A 560 -17.59 21.40 -13.36
CA ALA A 560 -16.89 20.57 -14.32
C ALA A 560 -16.29 19.35 -13.62
N ARG A 561 -16.18 18.26 -14.37
CA ARG A 561 -15.57 17.00 -13.91
C ARG A 561 -14.54 16.52 -14.90
N ILE A 562 -13.49 15.91 -14.36
CA ILE A 562 -12.47 15.23 -15.14
C ILE A 562 -12.43 13.78 -14.71
N GLY A 563 -12.39 12.89 -15.68
CA GLY A 563 -12.30 11.46 -15.42
C GLY A 563 -11.67 10.69 -16.56
N GLY A 564 -11.55 9.40 -16.33
CA GLY A 564 -11.08 8.46 -17.34
C GLY A 564 -10.77 7.12 -16.73
N GLN A 565 -10.27 6.25 -17.60
CA GLN A 565 -9.90 4.89 -17.25
C GLN A 565 -8.48 4.82 -16.72
N ALA A 566 -8.21 3.90 -15.80
CA ALA A 566 -6.86 3.61 -15.34
C ALA A 566 -6.66 2.10 -15.30
N VAL A 567 -5.48 1.64 -15.75
CA VAL A 567 -5.14 0.22 -15.80
C VAL A 567 -3.87 -0.05 -15.01
N ARG A 568 -3.93 -1.02 -14.08
CA ARG A 568 -2.78 -1.47 -13.31
C ARG A 568 -1.77 -2.20 -14.21
N VAL A 569 -0.55 -1.69 -14.28
CA VAL A 569 0.54 -2.23 -15.10
C VAL A 569 1.42 -3.17 -14.28
N ALA A 570 1.81 -2.73 -13.08
CA ALA A 570 2.69 -3.46 -12.18
C ALA A 570 2.31 -3.23 -10.71
N SER A 571 2.76 -4.11 -9.84
CA SER A 571 2.68 -3.99 -8.38
C SER A 571 3.95 -4.56 -7.76
N GLY A 572 4.37 -4.02 -6.63
CA GLY A 572 5.56 -4.50 -5.92
C GLY A 572 5.66 -3.94 -4.51
N MET A 573 6.84 -4.15 -3.91
CA MET A 573 7.21 -3.61 -2.60
C MET A 573 8.43 -2.70 -2.76
N LEU A 574 8.39 -1.51 -2.17
CA LEU A 574 9.54 -0.62 -2.05
C LEU A 574 10.36 -1.04 -0.83
N GLU A 575 11.61 -1.42 -1.06
CA GLU A 575 12.62 -1.74 -0.06
C GLU A 575 13.73 -0.68 -0.16
N TYR A 576 13.75 0.31 0.74
CA TYR A 576 14.68 1.46 0.69
C TYR A 576 15.23 1.83 2.06
#